data_AF-A0A061AIP2-F1
#
_entry.id   AF-A0A061AIP2-F1
#
_cell.length_a   1.000
_cell.length_b   1.000
_cell.length_c   1.000
_cell.angle_alpha   90.00
_cell.angle_beta   90.00
_cell.angle_gamma   90.00
#
_symmetry.space_group_name_H-M   'P 1'
#
loop_
_entity.id
_entity.type
_entity.pdbx_description
1 polymer ?
#
loop_
_entity_poly.entity_id
_entity_poly.type
_entity_poly.pdbx_seq_one_letter_code
_entity_poly.pdbx_strand_id
1 'polypeptide(L)'
;MATAATKRAVTALPRRPSLRLARPFFNFPSPFGSSSSPSTSSPERKGTLQKENGVWVYREEKVMPYSPSQLFSVIADVDSYQSFLPFTTSSRVLTAARLGPDGRRLPQPVADKGWLRGTQGERWKMDGELRIGAMGFDEGYVSLVEMEKDKWVKATAKDATMFRHLSTIWSFSPSPSPSPSTPSSAPQTKVDLYLAYAFTSPLHAAAIQSVWDKVSGLMVEKFEKRVRDVHGPPPQQ
;
A
#
# COMPACT_ATOMS: atom_id res chain seq x y z
N MET A 1 54.33 -34.01 65.05
CA MET A 1 53.25 -33.55 65.95
C MET A 1 53.12 -32.04 65.81
N ALA A 2 51.93 -31.52 65.49
CA ALA A 2 51.43 -30.13 65.64
C ALA A 2 50.25 -29.96 64.65
N THR A 3 49.00 -30.17 65.08
CA THR A 3 48.01 -29.20 65.63
C THR A 3 47.15 -28.49 64.57
N ALA A 4 45.85 -28.54 64.83
CA ALA A 4 44.70 -28.16 64.02
C ALA A 4 44.42 -26.64 63.97
N ALA A 5 43.60 -26.20 62.99
CA ALA A 5 42.52 -25.23 63.22
C ALA A 5 41.55 -25.11 62.03
N THR A 6 40.26 -25.14 62.37
CA THR A 6 39.05 -24.99 61.55
C THR A 6 38.72 -23.52 61.24
N LYS A 7 38.17 -23.22 60.05
CA LYS A 7 36.95 -22.37 59.85
C LYS A 7 36.51 -22.28 58.38
N ARG A 8 35.21 -22.47 58.15
CA ARG A 8 34.45 -22.25 56.89
C ARG A 8 34.21 -20.76 56.65
N ALA A 9 34.16 -20.33 55.38
CA ALA A 9 33.27 -19.24 54.91
C ALA A 9 33.10 -19.25 53.37
N VAL A 10 31.85 -19.49 52.96
CA VAL A 10 31.01 -18.94 51.87
C VAL A 10 31.62 -18.46 50.53
N THR A 11 31.10 -19.08 49.47
CA THR A 11 31.19 -18.81 48.03
C THR A 11 30.59 -17.45 47.59
N ALA A 12 31.25 -16.70 46.70
CA ALA A 12 30.63 -15.68 45.86
C ALA A 12 31.40 -15.48 44.53
N LEU A 13 30.70 -15.57 43.40
CA LEU A 13 31.18 -15.43 42.02
C LEU A 13 31.47 -13.96 41.62
N PRO A 14 32.37 -13.72 40.64
CA PRO A 14 32.81 -12.38 40.25
C PRO A 14 31.79 -11.61 39.39
N ARG A 15 31.53 -10.35 39.76
CA ARG A 15 30.66 -9.38 39.06
C ARG A 15 31.42 -8.69 37.92
N ARG A 16 30.83 -8.66 36.73
CA ARG A 16 31.34 -7.95 35.53
C ARG A 16 30.99 -6.45 35.56
N PRO A 17 31.81 -5.60 34.90
CA PRO A 17 31.67 -4.15 34.95
C PRO A 17 30.50 -3.61 34.11
N SER A 18 29.94 -2.51 34.61
CA SER A 18 28.82 -1.76 34.06
C SER A 18 29.20 -1.01 32.78
N LEU A 19 28.49 -1.28 31.67
CA LEU A 19 28.51 -0.44 30.48
C LEU A 19 27.34 0.54 30.55
N ARG A 20 27.66 1.83 30.58
CA ARG A 20 26.70 2.94 30.49
C ARG A 20 26.21 3.05 29.04
N LEU A 21 24.92 2.82 28.79
CA LEU A 21 24.31 3.10 27.49
C LEU A 21 23.70 4.51 27.50
N ALA A 22 24.13 5.30 26.53
CA ALA A 22 23.73 6.66 26.29
C ALA A 22 22.24 6.77 25.87
N ARG A 23 21.65 7.92 26.21
CA ARG A 23 20.26 8.29 25.97
C ARG A 23 19.97 8.47 24.46
N PRO A 24 18.84 7.99 23.94
CA PRO A 24 18.36 8.45 22.64
C PRO A 24 17.69 9.83 22.78
N PHE A 25 18.25 10.80 22.06
CA PHE A 25 17.66 12.09 21.76
C PHE A 25 16.52 11.89 20.74
N PHE A 26 15.26 11.80 21.18
CA PHE A 26 14.12 12.27 20.38
C PHE A 26 13.03 12.70 21.36
N ASN A 27 12.98 14.01 21.58
CA ASN A 27 11.98 14.70 22.37
C ASN A 27 10.70 14.77 21.53
N PHE A 28 9.66 14.03 21.92
CA PHE A 28 8.34 14.10 21.28
C PHE A 28 7.52 15.26 21.88
N PRO A 29 6.96 16.18 21.08
CA PRO A 29 5.87 17.03 21.54
C PRO A 29 4.56 16.23 21.57
N SER A 30 3.91 16.24 22.73
CA SER A 30 2.58 15.66 22.99
C SER A 30 1.48 16.38 22.18
N PRO A 31 0.54 15.68 21.51
CA PRO A 31 -0.54 16.32 20.77
C PRO A 31 -1.81 16.46 21.63
N PHE A 32 -1.69 17.06 22.82
CA PHE A 32 -2.86 17.63 23.50
C PHE A 32 -2.61 19.13 23.64
N GLY A 33 -3.22 19.89 22.74
CA GLY A 33 -3.10 21.33 22.66
C GLY A 33 -4.14 21.87 21.69
N SER A 34 -5.36 22.04 22.18
CA SER A 34 -6.42 22.79 21.50
C SER A 34 -6.01 24.26 21.38
N SER A 35 -6.11 24.84 20.20
CA SER A 35 -6.30 26.30 20.00
C SER A 35 -6.75 26.57 18.55
N SER A 36 -7.44 27.68 18.38
CA SER A 36 -8.54 27.94 17.45
C SER A 36 -8.21 28.88 16.28
N SER A 37 -8.97 28.70 15.18
CA SER A 37 -9.43 29.71 14.19
C SER A 37 -8.49 30.10 13.00
N PRO A 38 -9.00 30.73 11.90
CA PRO A 38 -9.33 30.00 10.67
C PRO A 38 -8.69 30.62 9.41
N SER A 39 -8.38 29.83 8.38
CA SER A 39 -8.28 30.35 7.01
C SER A 39 -8.41 29.26 5.95
N THR A 40 -9.04 29.69 4.87
CA THR A 40 -9.60 28.95 3.73
C THR A 40 -8.56 28.19 2.92
N SER A 41 -8.64 26.86 2.98
CA SER A 41 -8.51 25.95 1.82
C SER A 41 -9.12 24.63 2.25
N SER A 42 -10.06 24.10 1.47
CA SER A 42 -10.70 22.81 1.78
C SER A 42 -9.61 21.75 1.96
N PRO A 43 -9.49 21.08 3.12
CA PRO A 43 -8.57 19.96 3.23
C PRO A 43 -9.11 18.87 2.30
N GLU A 44 -8.34 18.50 1.27
CA GLU A 44 -8.55 17.22 0.58
C GLU A 44 -8.72 16.17 1.69
N ARG A 45 -9.90 15.54 1.74
CA ARG A 45 -10.21 14.57 2.79
C ARG A 45 -9.31 13.36 2.58
N LYS A 46 -8.18 13.34 3.30
CA LYS A 46 -7.34 12.15 3.44
C LYS A 46 -8.24 11.00 3.90
N GLY A 47 -8.15 9.84 3.23
CA GLY A 47 -9.13 8.77 3.32
C GLY A 47 -9.49 8.32 4.75
N THR A 48 -10.66 7.70 4.91
CA THR A 48 -11.14 7.26 6.23
C THR A 48 -10.76 5.81 6.48
N LEU A 49 -9.98 5.54 7.54
CA LEU A 49 -9.72 4.19 8.04
C LEU A 49 -10.70 3.86 9.18
N GLN A 50 -11.50 2.80 9.01
CA GLN A 50 -12.45 2.31 10.01
C GLN A 50 -12.26 0.82 10.25
N LYS A 51 -12.66 0.32 11.42
CA LYS A 51 -12.62 -1.11 11.74
C LYS A 51 -14.04 -1.65 11.82
N GLU A 52 -14.39 -2.58 10.95
CA GLU A 52 -15.71 -3.19 10.83
C GLU A 52 -15.56 -4.71 10.95
N ASN A 53 -16.23 -5.33 11.94
CA ASN A 53 -16.24 -6.79 12.14
C ASN A 53 -14.84 -7.46 12.13
N GLY A 54 -13.83 -6.77 12.66
CA GLY A 54 -12.45 -7.28 12.70
C GLY A 54 -11.62 -7.06 11.44
N VAL A 55 -12.20 -6.41 10.42
CA VAL A 55 -11.54 -5.98 9.18
C VAL A 55 -11.32 -4.48 9.22
N TRP A 56 -10.12 -4.03 8.87
CA TRP A 56 -9.83 -2.62 8.68
C TRP A 56 -10.17 -2.23 7.24
N VAL A 57 -10.92 -1.15 7.07
CA VAL A 57 -11.41 -0.64 5.78
C VAL A 57 -10.93 0.80 5.62
N TYR A 58 -10.17 1.04 4.56
CA TYR A 58 -9.76 2.36 4.11
C TYR A 58 -10.50 2.72 2.82
N ARG A 59 -11.10 3.91 2.79
CA ARG A 59 -11.74 4.46 1.59
C ARG A 59 -11.24 5.87 1.32
N GLU A 60 -10.87 6.12 0.07
CA GLU A 60 -10.46 7.43 -0.42
C GLU A 60 -11.05 7.67 -1.81
N GLU A 61 -11.68 8.83 -1.99
CA GLU A 61 -12.17 9.30 -3.29
C GLU A 61 -11.35 10.55 -3.66
N LYS A 62 -10.81 10.55 -4.88
CA LYS A 62 -10.01 11.68 -5.39
C LYS A 62 -10.28 11.92 -6.86
N VAL A 63 -10.50 13.17 -7.24
CA VAL A 63 -10.53 13.57 -8.65
C VAL A 63 -9.12 13.88 -9.11
N MET A 64 -8.66 13.20 -10.15
CA MET A 64 -7.33 13.37 -10.72
C MET A 64 -7.42 13.95 -12.14
N PRO A 65 -6.52 14.87 -12.52
CA PRO A 65 -6.49 15.52 -13.85
C PRO A 65 -5.80 14.63 -14.91
N TYR A 66 -6.22 13.37 -14.98
CA TYR A 66 -5.73 12.38 -15.94
C TYR A 66 -6.90 11.55 -16.47
N SER A 67 -6.73 10.93 -17.63
CA SER A 67 -7.73 10.03 -18.19
C SER A 67 -7.77 8.68 -17.43
N PRO A 68 -8.88 7.93 -17.51
CA PRO A 68 -8.96 6.60 -16.91
C PRO A 68 -7.87 5.66 -17.43
N SER A 69 -7.50 5.79 -18.71
CA SER A 69 -6.43 4.98 -19.32
C SER A 69 -5.05 5.29 -18.77
N GLN A 70 -4.75 6.56 -18.49
CA GLN A 70 -3.48 6.96 -17.87
C GLN A 70 -3.37 6.39 -16.45
N LEU A 71 -4.43 6.54 -15.65
CA LEU A 71 -4.48 6.02 -14.28
C LEU A 71 -4.40 4.50 -14.25
N PHE A 72 -5.19 3.82 -15.10
CA PHE A 72 -5.18 2.38 -15.24
C PHE A 72 -3.80 1.86 -15.60
N SER A 73 -3.09 2.52 -16.54
CA SER A 73 -1.77 2.06 -16.99
C SER A 73 -0.73 1.97 -15.86
N VAL A 74 -0.86 2.81 -14.82
CA VAL A 74 0.03 2.80 -13.66
C VAL A 74 -0.45 1.80 -12.61
N ILE A 75 -1.75 1.77 -12.33
CA ILE A 75 -2.34 0.90 -11.29
C ILE A 75 -2.39 -0.57 -11.73
N ALA A 76 -2.41 -0.85 -13.03
CA ALA A 76 -2.37 -2.21 -13.54
C ALA A 76 -0.93 -2.71 -13.78
N ASP A 77 0.08 -1.83 -13.77
CA ASP A 77 1.50 -2.21 -13.97
C ASP A 77 2.16 -2.65 -12.65
N VAL A 78 1.69 -3.79 -12.13
CA VAL A 78 2.14 -4.34 -10.85
C VAL A 78 3.66 -4.49 -10.80
N ASP A 79 4.33 -4.96 -11.86
CA ASP A 79 5.80 -5.11 -11.89
C ASP A 79 6.55 -3.83 -11.50
N SER A 80 5.98 -2.65 -11.77
CA SER A 80 6.62 -1.38 -11.49
C SER A 80 6.56 -0.95 -10.01
N TYR A 81 5.73 -1.59 -9.18
CA TYR A 81 5.42 -1.11 -7.82
C TYR A 81 6.65 -1.01 -6.92
N GLN A 82 7.58 -1.96 -7.03
CA GLN A 82 8.85 -1.94 -6.28
C GLN A 82 9.71 -0.69 -6.55
N SER A 83 9.49 0.01 -7.66
CA SER A 83 10.28 1.19 -8.03
C SER A 83 9.80 2.49 -7.38
N PHE A 84 8.55 2.55 -6.91
CA PHE A 84 7.96 3.81 -6.42
C PHE A 84 7.13 3.69 -5.14
N LEU A 85 6.65 2.49 -4.79
CA LEU A 85 5.91 2.29 -3.53
C LEU A 85 6.89 2.08 -2.37
N PRO A 86 6.71 2.81 -1.26
CA PRO A 86 7.52 2.61 -0.08
C PRO A 86 7.29 1.21 0.48
N PHE A 87 8.31 0.62 1.10
CA PHE A 87 8.27 -0.70 1.73
C PHE A 87 8.00 -1.87 0.78
N THR A 88 7.84 -1.65 -0.54
CA THR A 88 7.71 -2.74 -1.51
C THR A 88 9.10 -3.20 -1.93
N THR A 89 9.52 -4.37 -1.45
CA THR A 89 10.85 -4.94 -1.74
C THR A 89 10.91 -5.67 -3.07
N SER A 90 9.79 -6.27 -3.48
CA SER A 90 9.64 -6.95 -4.77
C SER A 90 8.21 -6.84 -5.26
N SER A 91 8.04 -6.71 -6.57
CA SER A 91 6.74 -6.80 -7.22
C SER A 91 6.86 -7.50 -8.56
N ARG A 92 6.05 -8.53 -8.80
CA ARG A 92 6.08 -9.28 -10.05
C ARG A 92 4.74 -9.89 -10.44
N VAL A 93 4.43 -9.88 -11.73
CA VAL A 93 3.33 -10.65 -12.31
C VAL A 93 3.81 -12.08 -12.59
N LEU A 94 3.10 -13.07 -12.05
CA LEU A 94 3.43 -14.49 -12.18
C LEU A 94 2.72 -15.13 -13.38
N THR A 95 1.43 -14.84 -13.54
CA THR A 95 0.62 -15.36 -14.65
C THR A 95 -0.35 -14.29 -15.10
N ALA A 96 -0.70 -14.29 -16.39
CA ALA A 96 -1.71 -13.39 -16.94
C ALA A 96 -2.60 -14.13 -17.93
N ALA A 97 -3.89 -13.81 -17.92
CA ALA A 97 -4.86 -14.34 -18.86
C ALA A 97 -5.90 -13.27 -19.20
N ARG A 98 -6.19 -13.14 -20.50
CA ARG A 98 -7.34 -12.37 -20.98
C ARG A 98 -8.60 -13.20 -20.77
N LEU A 99 -9.67 -12.58 -20.34
CA LEU A 99 -10.98 -13.22 -20.22
C LEU A 99 -11.76 -13.00 -21.52
N GLY A 100 -12.10 -14.09 -22.20
CA GLY A 100 -12.97 -14.04 -23.37
C GLY A 100 -14.42 -13.69 -22.99
N PRO A 101 -15.28 -13.37 -23.99
CA PRO A 101 -16.69 -13.06 -23.76
C PRO A 101 -17.42 -14.16 -22.97
N ASP A 102 -17.07 -15.41 -23.21
CA ASP A 102 -17.66 -16.60 -22.56
C ASP A 102 -17.09 -16.89 -21.16
N GLY A 103 -16.26 -15.99 -20.62
CA GLY A 103 -15.55 -16.19 -19.35
C GLY A 103 -14.35 -17.14 -19.43
N ARG A 104 -14.08 -17.71 -20.61
CA ARG A 104 -12.90 -18.58 -20.84
C ARG A 104 -11.62 -17.77 -20.63
N ARG A 105 -10.68 -18.35 -19.86
CA ARG A 105 -9.34 -17.79 -19.69
C ARG A 105 -8.48 -18.12 -20.89
N LEU A 106 -7.89 -17.10 -21.48
CA LEU A 106 -6.93 -17.19 -22.57
C LEU A 106 -5.57 -16.77 -22.00
N PRO A 107 -4.71 -17.73 -21.61
CA PRO A 107 -3.37 -17.42 -21.10
C PRO A 107 -2.60 -16.57 -22.10
N GLN A 108 -1.85 -15.60 -21.59
CA GLN A 108 -1.03 -14.69 -22.37
C GLN A 108 0.36 -14.60 -21.74
N PRO A 109 1.43 -14.45 -22.52
CA PRO A 109 2.76 -14.23 -21.97
C PRO A 109 2.79 -12.96 -21.12
N VAL A 110 3.35 -13.06 -19.92
CA VAL A 110 3.47 -11.92 -18.99
C VAL A 110 4.35 -10.81 -19.59
N ALA A 111 5.42 -11.20 -20.31
CA ALA A 111 6.35 -10.28 -20.94
C ALA A 111 5.69 -9.30 -21.92
N ASP A 112 4.57 -9.68 -22.54
CA ASP A 112 3.87 -8.86 -23.52
C ASP A 112 3.07 -7.73 -22.86
N LYS A 113 2.80 -7.84 -21.55
CA LYS A 113 1.97 -6.92 -20.77
C LYS A 113 0.64 -6.59 -21.46
N GLY A 114 -0.01 -7.60 -22.02
CA GLY A 114 -1.22 -7.44 -22.85
C GLY A 114 -2.36 -6.70 -22.13
N TRP A 115 -2.45 -6.81 -20.80
CA TRP A 115 -3.44 -6.08 -19.98
C TRP A 115 -3.28 -4.56 -20.01
N LEU A 116 -2.07 -4.05 -20.28
CA LEU A 116 -1.82 -2.60 -20.42
C LEU A 116 -2.14 -2.09 -21.82
N ARG A 117 -1.92 -2.92 -22.85
CA ARG A 117 -2.06 -2.57 -24.28
C ARG A 117 -3.44 -2.90 -24.88
N GLY A 118 -4.29 -3.59 -24.12
CA GLY A 118 -5.62 -4.01 -24.54
C GLY A 118 -6.58 -2.84 -24.80
N THR A 119 -7.75 -3.17 -25.35
CA THR A 119 -8.82 -2.20 -25.64
C THR A 119 -9.76 -2.00 -24.45
N GLN A 120 -10.44 -0.86 -24.42
CA GLN A 120 -11.38 -0.54 -23.35
C GLN A 120 -12.46 -1.62 -23.19
N GLY A 121 -12.75 -2.03 -21.95
CA GLY A 121 -13.72 -3.08 -21.64
C GLY A 121 -13.17 -4.50 -21.68
N GLU A 122 -11.94 -4.71 -22.16
CA GLU A 122 -11.28 -6.01 -22.02
C GLU A 122 -11.08 -6.36 -20.55
N ARG A 123 -11.33 -7.62 -20.21
CA ARG A 123 -11.17 -8.13 -18.86
C ARG A 123 -9.95 -9.03 -18.78
N TRP A 124 -9.23 -8.89 -17.68
CA TRP A 124 -7.99 -9.62 -17.44
C TRP A 124 -7.98 -10.19 -16.03
N LYS A 125 -7.24 -11.29 -15.89
CA LYS A 125 -6.97 -11.94 -14.63
C LYS A 125 -5.50 -12.31 -14.56
N MET A 126 -4.83 -11.96 -13.48
CA MET A 126 -3.42 -12.24 -13.28
C MET A 126 -3.13 -12.60 -11.82
N ASP A 127 -2.03 -13.30 -11.61
CA ASP A 127 -1.48 -13.52 -10.28
C ASP A 127 -0.29 -12.59 -10.10
N GLY A 128 -0.35 -11.71 -9.11
CA GLY A 128 0.73 -10.78 -8.78
C GLY A 128 1.30 -11.09 -7.41
N GLU A 129 2.62 -11.21 -7.30
CA GLU A 129 3.30 -11.31 -6.01
C GLU A 129 3.80 -9.92 -5.59
N LEU A 130 3.53 -9.58 -4.34
CA LEU A 130 4.12 -8.43 -3.67
C LEU A 130 4.90 -8.91 -2.45
N ARG A 131 6.09 -8.34 -2.24
CA ARG A 131 6.85 -8.47 -1.00
C ARG A 131 6.93 -7.13 -0.31
N ILE A 132 6.62 -7.13 0.99
CA ILE A 132 6.65 -5.95 1.83
C ILE A 132 7.78 -6.11 2.85
N GLY A 133 8.75 -5.21 2.79
CA GLY A 133 9.86 -5.14 3.71
C GLY A 133 9.79 -3.91 4.62
N ALA A 134 9.74 -4.12 5.93
CA ALA A 134 9.82 -3.05 6.92
C ALA A 134 10.33 -3.55 8.27
N MET A 135 11.21 -2.78 8.93
CA MET A 135 11.66 -3.02 10.31
C MET A 135 12.15 -4.45 10.60
N GLY A 136 12.87 -5.07 9.66
CA GLY A 136 13.42 -6.43 9.82
C GLY A 136 12.46 -7.56 9.41
N PHE A 137 11.27 -7.24 8.91
CA PHE A 137 10.34 -8.17 8.28
C PHE A 137 10.44 -8.07 6.76
N ASP A 138 10.35 -9.20 6.05
CA ASP A 138 10.24 -9.28 4.58
C ASP A 138 9.26 -10.41 4.22
N GLU A 139 7.99 -10.04 4.11
CA GLU A 139 6.88 -10.97 3.92
C GLU A 139 6.35 -10.86 2.48
N GLY A 140 6.12 -12.00 1.83
CA GLY A 140 5.56 -12.07 0.49
C GLY A 140 4.15 -12.64 0.48
N TYR A 141 3.28 -12.13 -0.39
CA TYR A 141 1.96 -12.70 -0.64
C TYR A 141 1.61 -12.63 -2.13
N VAL A 142 0.89 -13.66 -2.61
CA VAL A 142 0.32 -13.64 -3.95
C VAL A 142 -1.12 -13.14 -3.89
N SER A 143 -1.45 -12.22 -4.79
CA SER A 143 -2.80 -11.73 -5.03
C SER A 143 -3.34 -12.21 -6.36
N LEU A 144 -4.61 -12.57 -6.35
CA LEU A 144 -5.42 -12.64 -7.55
C LEU A 144 -5.83 -11.22 -7.94
N VAL A 145 -5.35 -10.76 -9.09
CA VAL A 145 -5.72 -9.48 -9.66
C VAL A 145 -6.70 -9.69 -10.81
N GLU A 146 -7.87 -9.08 -10.70
CA GLU A 146 -8.90 -9.03 -11.72
C GLU A 146 -9.05 -7.58 -12.15
N MET A 147 -9.31 -7.34 -13.43
CA MET A 147 -9.42 -5.98 -13.93
C MET A 147 -10.30 -5.90 -15.17
N GLU A 148 -10.89 -4.72 -15.38
CA GLU A 148 -11.51 -4.32 -16.65
C GLU A 148 -10.83 -3.05 -17.12
N LYS A 149 -10.31 -3.08 -18.35
CA LYS A 149 -9.50 -2.00 -18.93
C LYS A 149 -10.21 -0.66 -18.79
N ASP A 150 -9.53 0.28 -18.15
CA ASP A 150 -9.93 1.67 -17.93
C ASP A 150 -11.17 1.86 -17.05
N LYS A 151 -11.60 0.83 -16.31
CA LYS A 151 -12.71 0.92 -15.36
C LYS A 151 -12.35 0.56 -13.93
N TRP A 152 -11.68 -0.56 -13.72
CA TRP A 152 -11.34 -0.98 -12.36
C TRP A 152 -10.22 -2.04 -12.33
N VAL A 153 -9.53 -2.10 -11.18
CA VAL A 153 -8.54 -3.11 -10.83
C VAL A 153 -8.83 -3.59 -9.42
N LYS A 154 -8.99 -4.90 -9.22
CA LYS A 154 -9.23 -5.54 -7.93
C LYS A 154 -8.14 -6.56 -7.65
N ALA A 155 -7.44 -6.43 -6.53
CA ALA A 155 -6.48 -7.41 -6.04
C ALA A 155 -7.02 -8.05 -4.76
N THR A 156 -7.06 -9.39 -4.71
CA THR A 156 -7.45 -10.16 -3.51
C THR A 156 -6.33 -11.13 -3.15
N ALA A 157 -5.80 -11.09 -1.92
CA ALA A 157 -4.77 -12.03 -1.50
C ALA A 157 -5.28 -13.47 -1.57
N LYS A 158 -4.45 -14.36 -2.13
CA LYS A 158 -4.69 -15.82 -2.14
C LYS A 158 -4.12 -16.50 -0.91
N ASP A 159 -2.97 -16.02 -0.43
CA ASP A 159 -2.22 -16.65 0.64
C ASP A 159 -2.69 -16.17 2.02
N ALA A 160 -3.07 -17.13 2.88
CA ALA A 160 -3.62 -16.90 4.22
C ALA A 160 -2.55 -16.73 5.32
N THR A 161 -1.26 -16.74 4.97
CA THR A 161 -0.15 -16.68 5.95
C THR A 161 -0.12 -15.35 6.68
N MET A 162 -0.17 -14.25 5.92
CA MET A 162 -0.12 -12.89 6.44
C MET A 162 -1.52 -12.32 6.70
N PHE A 163 -2.45 -12.56 5.77
CA PHE A 163 -3.78 -11.93 5.76
C PHE A 163 -4.89 -12.98 5.80
N ARG A 164 -5.81 -12.85 6.78
CA ARG A 164 -7.13 -13.49 6.71
C ARG A 164 -8.00 -12.88 5.62
N HIS A 165 -7.81 -11.59 5.38
CA HIS A 165 -8.47 -10.85 4.33
C HIS A 165 -7.53 -9.76 3.83
N LEU A 166 -7.39 -9.63 2.52
CA LEU A 166 -6.80 -8.45 1.90
C LEU A 166 -7.47 -8.29 0.53
N SER A 167 -8.18 -7.20 0.35
CA SER A 167 -8.85 -6.83 -0.90
C SER A 167 -8.60 -5.36 -1.16
N THR A 168 -8.03 -5.06 -2.32
CA THR A 168 -7.84 -3.69 -2.81
C THR A 168 -8.64 -3.54 -4.09
N ILE A 169 -9.42 -2.47 -4.22
CA ILE A 169 -10.20 -2.16 -5.40
C ILE A 169 -9.94 -0.70 -5.76
N TRP A 170 -9.55 -0.49 -7.01
CA TRP A 170 -9.47 0.81 -7.65
C TRP A 170 -10.58 0.89 -8.69
N SER A 171 -11.38 1.95 -8.66
CA SER A 171 -12.34 2.26 -9.72
C SER A 171 -12.08 3.62 -10.33
N PHE A 172 -12.35 3.72 -11.63
CA PHE A 172 -12.14 4.90 -12.45
C PHE A 172 -13.48 5.30 -13.07
N SER A 173 -13.88 6.54 -12.87
CA SER A 173 -15.07 7.11 -13.50
C SER A 173 -14.73 8.47 -14.10
N PRO A 174 -15.03 8.72 -15.40
CA PRO A 174 -14.86 10.04 -15.99
C PRO A 174 -15.63 11.09 -15.19
N SER A 175 -15.00 12.21 -14.88
CA SER A 175 -15.64 13.34 -14.21
C SER A 175 -15.88 14.46 -15.22
N PRO A 176 -17.09 15.04 -15.29
CA PRO A 176 -17.34 16.17 -16.17
C PRO A 176 -16.49 17.36 -15.74
N SER A 177 -15.76 17.93 -16.70
CA SER A 177 -14.94 19.12 -16.44
C SER A 177 -15.83 20.29 -15.98
N PRO A 178 -15.41 21.05 -14.96
CA PRO A 178 -16.24 22.09 -14.35
C PRO A 178 -16.50 23.32 -15.24
N SER A 179 -15.91 23.44 -16.44
CA SER A 179 -16.15 24.60 -17.32
C SER A 179 -16.19 24.26 -18.81
N PRO A 180 -17.35 24.39 -19.50
CA PRO A 180 -17.46 24.23 -20.95
C PRO A 180 -16.97 25.45 -21.74
N SER A 181 -16.59 26.57 -21.10
CA SER A 181 -16.19 27.81 -21.78
C SER A 181 -14.67 27.98 -21.97
N THR A 182 -13.86 27.01 -21.53
CA THR A 182 -12.41 27.01 -21.72
C THR A 182 -11.99 25.82 -22.60
N PRO A 183 -11.35 26.06 -23.77
CA PRO A 183 -10.93 25.00 -24.69
C PRO A 183 -9.73 24.15 -24.18
N SER A 184 -9.23 24.42 -22.97
CA SER A 184 -8.12 23.69 -22.31
C SER A 184 -8.62 22.79 -21.17
N SER A 185 -9.69 22.03 -21.39
CA SER A 185 -10.16 21.10 -20.36
C SER A 185 -9.33 19.81 -20.39
N ALA A 186 -8.37 19.69 -19.46
CA ALA A 186 -7.74 18.41 -19.15
C ALA A 186 -8.80 17.34 -18.84
N PRO A 187 -8.57 16.06 -19.22
CA PRO A 187 -9.45 14.97 -18.79
C PRO A 187 -9.42 14.87 -17.26
N GLN A 188 -10.59 14.77 -16.65
CA GLN A 188 -10.72 14.52 -15.21
C GLN A 188 -11.32 13.14 -14.96
N THR A 189 -10.75 12.42 -14.00
CA THR A 189 -11.23 11.09 -13.60
C THR A 189 -11.37 11.06 -12.09
N LYS A 190 -12.55 10.67 -11.61
CA LYS A 190 -12.77 10.34 -10.22
C LYS A 190 -12.27 8.92 -9.96
N VAL A 191 -11.36 8.81 -9.01
CA VAL A 191 -10.74 7.58 -8.54
C VAL A 191 -11.30 7.23 -7.18
N ASP A 192 -11.85 6.03 -7.04
CA ASP A 192 -12.21 5.50 -5.72
C ASP A 192 -11.27 4.35 -5.35
N LEU A 193 -10.59 4.49 -4.22
CA LEU A 193 -9.78 3.45 -3.60
C LEU A 193 -10.56 2.84 -2.45
N TYR A 194 -10.73 1.53 -2.49
CA TYR A 194 -11.22 0.70 -1.39
C TYR A 194 -10.14 -0.31 -1.00
N LEU A 195 -9.73 -0.31 0.26
CA LEU A 195 -8.76 -1.25 0.79
C LEU A 195 -9.30 -1.87 2.07
N ALA A 196 -9.52 -3.17 2.06
CA ALA A 196 -9.98 -3.93 3.22
C ALA A 196 -8.94 -5.00 3.60
N TYR A 197 -8.55 -5.05 4.86
CA TYR A 197 -7.55 -6.01 5.33
C TYR A 197 -7.79 -6.50 6.77
N ALA A 198 -7.40 -7.74 7.03
CA ALA A 198 -7.36 -8.36 8.35
C ALA A 198 -6.17 -9.31 8.42
N PHE A 199 -5.28 -9.11 9.39
CA PHE A 199 -4.13 -9.97 9.60
C PHE A 199 -4.51 -11.31 10.25
N THR A 200 -3.71 -12.34 9.98
CA THR A 200 -3.90 -13.70 10.53
C THR A 200 -3.52 -13.80 12.00
N SER A 201 -2.46 -13.12 12.43
CA SER A 201 -2.04 -13.10 13.84
C SER A 201 -2.05 -11.68 14.43
N PRO A 202 -2.40 -11.52 15.72
CA PRO A 202 -2.26 -10.23 16.41
C PRO A 202 -0.82 -9.70 16.46
N LEU A 203 0.17 -10.59 16.40
CA LEU A 203 1.59 -10.21 16.39
C LEU A 203 1.99 -9.61 15.04
N HIS A 204 1.54 -10.20 13.92
CA HIS A 204 1.74 -9.63 12.58
C HIS A 204 1.01 -8.28 12.45
N ALA A 205 -0.20 -8.19 13.01
CA ALA A 205 -0.92 -6.93 13.09
C ALA A 205 -0.09 -5.89 13.85
N ALA A 206 0.38 -6.19 15.05
CA ALA A 206 1.16 -5.25 15.86
C ALA A 206 2.47 -4.80 15.19
N ALA A 207 3.16 -5.70 14.49
CA ALA A 207 4.44 -5.39 13.83
C ALA A 207 4.28 -4.49 12.59
N ILE A 208 3.18 -4.66 11.84
CA ILE A 208 3.03 -4.06 10.50
C ILE A 208 1.97 -2.94 10.50
N GLN A 209 1.14 -2.80 11.54
CA GLN A 209 0.08 -1.78 11.61
C GLN A 209 0.62 -0.37 11.34
N SER A 210 1.70 0.05 12.02
CA SER A 210 2.26 1.39 11.85
C SER A 210 2.92 1.62 10.48
N VAL A 211 3.31 0.54 9.79
CA VAL A 211 3.79 0.59 8.40
C VAL A 211 2.59 0.73 7.48
N TRP A 212 1.53 -0.05 7.73
CA TRP A 212 0.34 -0.07 6.91
C TRP A 212 -0.47 1.22 6.99
N ASP A 213 -0.57 1.84 8.16
CA ASP A 213 -1.19 3.16 8.34
C ASP A 213 -0.46 4.23 7.51
N LYS A 214 0.85 4.06 7.32
CA LYS A 214 1.65 4.93 6.44
C LYS A 214 1.49 4.54 4.97
N VAL A 215 1.45 3.25 4.65
CA VAL A 215 1.28 2.76 3.27
C VAL A 215 -0.07 3.20 2.72
N SER A 216 -1.17 3.00 3.45
CA SER A 216 -2.51 3.40 3.04
C SER A 216 -2.60 4.91 2.81
N GLY A 217 -2.07 5.71 3.73
CA GLY A 217 -2.06 7.17 3.62
C GLY A 217 -1.08 7.76 2.60
N LEU A 218 -0.15 6.95 2.06
CA LEU A 218 0.80 7.36 1.01
C LEU A 218 0.45 6.75 -0.35
N MET A 219 -0.46 5.77 -0.41
CA MET A 219 -0.71 5.00 -1.62
C MET A 219 -1.18 5.91 -2.75
N VAL A 220 -2.26 6.67 -2.54
CA VAL A 220 -2.81 7.58 -3.55
C VAL A 220 -1.79 8.63 -4.00
N GLU A 221 -1.04 9.22 -3.07
CA GLU A 221 0.01 10.21 -3.37
C GLU A 221 1.13 9.62 -4.25
N LYS A 222 1.59 8.40 -3.95
CA LYS A 222 2.65 7.73 -4.72
C LYS A 222 2.17 7.33 -6.11
N PHE A 223 0.93 6.87 -6.24
CA PHE A 223 0.32 6.59 -7.54
C PHE A 223 0.15 7.87 -8.36
N GLU A 224 -0.35 8.95 -7.75
CA GLU A 224 -0.48 10.24 -8.42
C GLU A 224 0.86 10.77 -8.92
N LYS A 225 1.90 10.71 -8.08
CA LYS A 225 3.26 11.06 -8.47
C LYS A 225 3.74 10.20 -9.63
N ARG A 226 3.51 8.88 -9.57
CA ARG A 226 3.93 7.96 -10.63
C ARG A 226 3.21 8.23 -11.95
N VAL A 227 1.93 8.58 -11.91
CA VAL A 227 1.16 8.98 -13.10
C VAL A 227 1.79 10.23 -13.73
N ARG A 228 2.17 11.23 -12.93
CA ARG A 228 2.89 12.41 -13.40
C ARG A 228 4.24 12.05 -14.04
N ASP A 229 5.00 11.15 -13.42
CA ASP A 229 6.32 10.75 -13.92
C ASP A 229 6.23 10.00 -15.26
N VAL A 230 5.15 9.26 -15.50
CA VAL A 230 4.94 8.45 -16.73
C VAL A 230 4.25 9.25 -17.84
N HIS A 231 3.26 10.07 -17.51
CA HIS A 231 2.39 10.76 -18.48
C HIS A 231 2.64 12.27 -18.58
N GLY A 232 3.52 12.80 -17.73
CA GLY A 232 3.80 14.23 -17.63
C GLY A 232 2.86 14.96 -16.67
N PRO A 233 3.09 16.27 -16.44
CA PRO A 233 2.18 17.09 -15.64
C PRO A 233 0.80 17.16 -16.30
N PRO A 234 -0.27 17.37 -15.51
CA PRO A 234 -1.58 17.60 -16.09
C PRO A 234 -1.53 18.82 -17.02
N PRO A 235 -2.31 18.84 -18.11
CA PRO A 235 -2.42 20.01 -18.98
C PRO A 235 -2.69 21.24 -18.11
N GLN A 236 -1.85 22.28 -18.24
CA GLN A 236 -2.00 23.50 -17.45
C GLN A 236 -3.38 24.11 -17.72
N GLN A 237 -4.13 24.35 -16.63
CA GLN A 237 -5.37 25.13 -16.65
C GLN A 237 -5.09 26.60 -16.95
#